data_AF-A0A7W1FXK6-F1
#
_entry.id   AF-A0A7W1FXK6-F1
#
_cell.length_a   1.000
_cell.length_b   1.000
_cell.length_c   1.000
_cell.angle_alpha   90.00
_cell.angle_beta   90.00
_cell.angle_gamma   90.00
#
_symmetry.space_group_name_H-M   'P 1'
#
loop_
_entity.id
_entity.type
_entity.pdbx_description
1 polymer ?
#
loop_
_entity_poly.entity_id
_entity_poly.type
_entity_poly.pdbx_seq_one_letter_code
_entity_poly.pdbx_strand_id
1 'polypeptide(L)'
;HDFFTFMRTDKQFYYPNTAEGKEKYRVKAVKIIDDMRKELDKLFLTKPKADIEVKAVEAFREKSAAGAFYEDPAQDGSRPGRYYINLYNMADQATYQMEALAYHEGIPGHHMQIAIAQELTTVPKFRTHGGNTAYIEGWALYSERVPKEIGFYSDPYSDFGRLAMELFRAARLVVDTGIHRKKWTREQALNYFNENTPNPEGDNKKEIERYIVWPSQATGYKIGMNKILELRENAKNKLGDKFNIREFHDVVLTSGAVPMNILEDMVNTWVDKKLEIKD
;
A
#
# COMPACT_ATOMS: atom_id res chain seq x y z
N HIS A 1 12.02 -21.70 8.19
CA HIS A 1 12.58 -21.31 6.89
C HIS A 1 11.97 -22.06 5.72
N ASP A 2 11.54 -23.32 5.90
CA ASP A 2 11.01 -24.17 4.81
C ASP A 2 9.77 -23.56 4.12
N PHE A 3 8.84 -23.00 4.88
CA PHE A 3 7.65 -22.37 4.30
C PHE A 3 7.98 -21.14 3.44
N PHE A 4 8.89 -20.26 3.87
CA PHE A 4 9.34 -19.13 3.04
C PHE A 4 10.06 -19.58 1.78
N THR A 5 10.76 -20.72 1.83
CA THR A 5 11.40 -21.30 0.65
C THR A 5 10.35 -21.85 -0.31
N PHE A 6 9.36 -22.57 0.20
CA PHE A 6 8.20 -23.05 -0.57
C PHE A 6 7.49 -21.88 -1.29
N MET A 7 7.13 -20.82 -0.56
CA MET A 7 6.48 -19.65 -1.15
C MET A 7 7.31 -18.95 -2.23
N ARG A 8 8.65 -18.98 -2.13
CA ARG A 8 9.57 -18.37 -3.10
C ARG A 8 9.85 -19.19 -4.35
N THR A 9 9.69 -20.51 -4.29
CA THR A 9 10.27 -21.41 -5.30
C THR A 9 9.24 -22.30 -5.98
N ASP A 10 8.08 -22.50 -5.36
CA ASP A 10 7.06 -23.36 -5.93
C ASP A 10 6.41 -22.71 -7.16
N LYS A 11 6.38 -23.45 -8.27
CA LYS A 11 5.91 -22.97 -9.56
C LYS A 11 4.43 -22.60 -9.56
N GLN A 12 3.63 -23.10 -8.62
CA GLN A 12 2.21 -22.77 -8.52
C GLN A 12 1.97 -21.26 -8.30
N PHE A 13 2.97 -20.56 -7.75
CA PHE A 13 2.88 -19.14 -7.44
C PHE A 13 3.28 -18.21 -8.56
N TYR A 14 3.71 -18.73 -9.72
CA TYR A 14 4.25 -17.90 -10.80
C TYR A 14 3.64 -18.25 -12.14
N TYR A 15 3.34 -17.23 -12.95
CA TYR A 15 3.05 -17.44 -14.36
C TYR A 15 4.35 -17.64 -15.15
N PRO A 16 4.31 -18.40 -16.27
CA PRO A 16 5.49 -18.55 -17.12
C PRO A 16 5.91 -17.22 -17.74
N ASN A 17 7.23 -17.02 -17.93
CA ASN A 17 7.78 -15.82 -18.58
C ASN A 17 7.56 -15.83 -20.10
N THR A 18 6.29 -15.76 -20.51
CA THR A 18 5.78 -15.81 -21.89
C THR A 18 4.77 -14.69 -22.09
N ALA A 19 4.47 -14.32 -23.34
CA ALA A 19 3.45 -13.31 -23.61
C ALA A 19 2.08 -13.68 -23.00
N GLU A 20 1.69 -14.96 -23.07
CA GLU A 20 0.45 -15.45 -22.46
C GLU A 20 0.48 -15.35 -20.93
N GLY A 21 1.58 -15.74 -20.27
CA GLY A 21 1.71 -15.63 -18.82
C GLY A 21 1.68 -14.19 -18.32
N LYS A 22 2.33 -13.27 -19.04
CA LYS A 22 2.30 -11.83 -18.78
C LYS A 22 0.88 -11.28 -18.90
N GLU A 23 0.15 -11.66 -19.95
CA GLU A 23 -1.22 -11.22 -20.15
C GLU A 23 -2.18 -11.78 -19.07
N LYS A 24 -2.02 -13.05 -18.69
CA LYS A 24 -2.79 -13.65 -17.57
C LYS A 24 -2.57 -12.89 -16.25
N TYR A 25 -1.34 -12.49 -15.96
CA TYR A 25 -1.04 -11.66 -14.79
C TYR A 25 -1.74 -10.30 -14.88
N ARG A 26 -1.62 -9.60 -16.02
CA ARG A 26 -2.25 -8.29 -16.23
C ARG A 26 -3.77 -8.36 -16.10
N VAL A 27 -4.42 -9.33 -16.74
CA VAL A 27 -5.88 -9.54 -16.66
C VAL A 27 -6.32 -9.84 -15.22
N LYS A 28 -5.56 -10.65 -14.47
CA LYS A 28 -5.85 -10.92 -13.06
C LYS A 28 -5.71 -9.65 -12.21
N ALA A 29 -4.69 -8.83 -12.45
CA ALA A 29 -4.52 -7.55 -11.75
C ALA A 29 -5.68 -6.57 -12.03
N VAL A 30 -6.14 -6.47 -13.29
CA VAL A 30 -7.34 -5.68 -13.65
C VAL A 30 -8.57 -6.20 -12.89
N LYS A 31 -8.79 -7.51 -12.91
CA LYS A 31 -9.93 -8.13 -12.22
C LYS A 31 -9.95 -7.83 -10.71
N ILE A 32 -8.79 -7.86 -10.05
CA ILE A 32 -8.68 -7.54 -8.61
C ILE A 32 -9.14 -6.10 -8.34
N ILE A 33 -8.68 -5.13 -9.14
CA ILE A 33 -9.10 -3.73 -9.04
C ILE A 33 -10.61 -3.59 -9.28
N ASP A 34 -11.14 -4.23 -10.30
CA ASP A 34 -12.56 -4.16 -10.66
C ASP A 34 -13.47 -4.79 -9.60
N ASP A 35 -13.05 -5.90 -9.01
CA ASP A 35 -13.81 -6.56 -7.94
C ASP A 35 -13.81 -5.72 -6.67
N MET A 36 -12.66 -5.13 -6.29
CA MET A 36 -12.60 -4.23 -5.14
C MET A 36 -13.42 -2.95 -5.36
N ARG A 37 -13.43 -2.40 -6.59
CA ARG A 37 -14.21 -1.22 -6.96
C ARG A 37 -15.71 -1.39 -6.67
N LYS A 38 -16.26 -2.58 -6.92
CA LYS A 38 -17.69 -2.89 -6.66
C LYS A 38 -18.06 -2.85 -5.17
N GLU A 39 -17.07 -3.01 -4.30
CA GLU A 39 -17.26 -3.16 -2.86
C GLU A 39 -16.93 -1.88 -2.08
N LEU A 40 -16.50 -0.81 -2.77
CA LEU A 40 -16.07 0.43 -2.13
C LEU A 40 -17.14 1.08 -1.26
N ASP A 41 -18.42 0.97 -1.61
CA ASP A 41 -19.51 1.59 -0.84
C ASP A 41 -19.66 1.01 0.59
N LYS A 42 -19.13 -0.20 0.83
CA LYS A 42 -19.04 -0.79 2.17
C LYS A 42 -18.04 -0.07 3.06
N LEU A 43 -17.05 0.60 2.46
CA LEU A 43 -15.85 1.10 3.15
C LEU A 43 -15.59 2.60 2.97
N PHE A 44 -16.14 3.26 1.95
CA PHE A 44 -15.78 4.64 1.60
C PHE A 44 -17.00 5.47 1.23
N LEU A 45 -17.11 6.66 1.84
CA LEU A 45 -18.08 7.68 1.41
C LEU A 45 -17.57 8.35 0.13
N THR A 46 -16.39 8.96 0.20
CA THR A 46 -15.75 9.63 -0.93
C THR A 46 -14.94 8.65 -1.80
N LYS A 47 -15.09 8.78 -3.11
CA LYS A 47 -14.34 8.05 -4.15
C LYS A 47 -13.81 9.05 -5.17
N PRO A 48 -12.62 8.85 -5.76
CA PRO A 48 -12.12 9.74 -6.79
C PRO A 48 -13.00 9.71 -8.05
N LYS A 49 -13.04 10.82 -8.79
CA LYS A 49 -13.60 10.88 -10.15
C LYS A 49 -12.63 10.30 -11.16
N ALA A 50 -11.33 10.48 -10.96
CA ALA A 50 -10.32 9.94 -11.85
C ALA A 50 -10.37 8.40 -11.86
N ASP A 51 -10.31 7.82 -13.04
CA ASP A 51 -10.21 6.37 -13.21
C ASP A 51 -8.77 5.86 -12.96
N ILE A 52 -8.64 4.54 -12.86
CA ILE A 52 -7.37 3.82 -12.81
C ILE A 52 -7.32 2.76 -13.90
N GLU A 53 -6.16 2.62 -14.55
CA GLU A 53 -5.84 1.51 -15.44
C GLU A 53 -4.63 0.71 -14.94
N VAL A 54 -4.63 -0.60 -15.21
CA VAL A 54 -3.46 -1.45 -14.98
C VAL A 54 -2.61 -1.47 -16.24
N LYS A 55 -1.33 -1.10 -16.11
CA LYS A 55 -0.43 -0.93 -17.25
C LYS A 55 0.88 -1.67 -17.06
N ALA A 56 1.34 -2.37 -18.08
CA ALA A 56 2.68 -2.95 -18.06
C ALA A 56 3.74 -1.85 -18.17
N VAL A 57 4.84 -1.96 -17.43
CA VAL A 57 5.99 -1.05 -17.57
C VAL A 57 6.55 -1.11 -18.99
N GLU A 58 6.93 0.04 -19.54
CA GLU A 58 7.45 0.15 -20.89
C GLU A 58 8.82 -0.53 -21.05
N ALA A 59 9.03 -1.18 -22.20
CA ALA A 59 10.23 -1.97 -22.50
C ALA A 59 11.56 -1.20 -22.34
N PHE A 60 11.56 0.12 -22.56
CA PHE A 60 12.78 0.93 -22.43
C PHE A 60 13.23 1.15 -20.98
N ARG A 61 12.35 0.93 -19.99
CA ARG A 61 12.63 1.15 -18.56
C ARG A 61 12.30 -0.03 -17.63
N GLU A 62 11.72 -1.10 -18.15
CA GLU A 62 11.28 -2.26 -17.35
C GLU A 62 12.42 -2.94 -16.56
N LYS A 63 13.66 -2.89 -17.05
CA LYS A 63 14.83 -3.47 -16.34
C LYS A 63 15.24 -2.71 -15.08
N SER A 64 14.95 -1.41 -15.03
CA SER A 64 15.32 -0.52 -13.93
C SER A 64 14.14 -0.12 -13.04
N ALA A 65 12.91 -0.37 -13.50
CA ALA A 65 11.71 -0.04 -12.75
C ALA A 65 11.49 -0.98 -11.55
N ALA A 66 10.76 -0.51 -10.55
CA ALA A 66 10.27 -1.33 -9.44
C ALA A 66 9.32 -2.44 -9.94
N GLY A 67 9.03 -3.44 -9.10
CA GLY A 67 8.10 -4.53 -9.42
C GLY A 67 6.68 -4.05 -9.72
N ALA A 68 6.27 -2.98 -9.05
CA ALA A 68 5.09 -2.19 -9.35
C ALA A 68 5.23 -0.78 -8.78
N PHE A 69 4.41 0.15 -9.27
CA PHE A 69 4.29 1.50 -8.73
C PHE A 69 3.03 2.18 -9.27
N TYR A 70 2.57 3.21 -8.58
CA TYR A 70 1.49 4.07 -9.02
C TYR A 70 2.00 5.33 -9.76
N GLU A 71 1.28 5.74 -10.80
CA GLU A 71 1.42 7.04 -11.47
C GLU A 71 0.10 7.81 -11.36
N ASP A 72 0.20 9.04 -10.84
CA ASP A 72 -0.93 9.95 -10.64
C ASP A 72 -1.70 10.26 -11.93
N PRO A 73 -3.03 10.49 -11.86
CA PRO A 73 -3.81 10.94 -13.01
C PRO A 73 -3.37 12.34 -13.45
N ALA A 74 -3.65 12.68 -14.71
CA ALA A 74 -3.46 14.04 -15.17
C ALA A 74 -4.57 14.95 -14.59
N GLN A 75 -4.19 16.11 -14.06
CA GLN A 75 -5.14 17.05 -13.41
C GLN A 75 -6.22 17.58 -14.36
N ASP A 76 -5.94 17.63 -15.66
CA ASP A 76 -6.89 18.04 -16.69
C ASP A 76 -7.84 16.92 -17.11
N GLY A 77 -7.72 15.73 -16.51
CA GLY A 77 -8.52 14.55 -16.82
C GLY A 77 -8.11 13.82 -18.10
N SER A 78 -7.04 14.25 -18.78
CA SER A 78 -6.60 13.66 -20.06
C SER A 78 -6.04 12.23 -19.92
N ARG A 79 -5.67 11.82 -18.72
CA ARG A 79 -5.09 10.50 -18.43
C ARG A 79 -5.55 9.98 -17.06
N PRO A 80 -6.00 8.72 -16.97
CA PRO A 80 -6.30 8.08 -15.68
C PRO A 80 -5.03 7.89 -14.83
N GLY A 81 -5.21 7.56 -13.56
CA GLY A 81 -4.14 7.03 -12.73
C GLY A 81 -3.71 5.66 -13.28
N ARG A 82 -2.46 5.26 -13.04
CA ARG A 82 -1.93 4.00 -13.56
C ARG A 82 -1.30 3.19 -12.46
N TYR A 83 -1.82 1.98 -12.27
CA TYR A 83 -1.12 0.94 -11.53
C TYR A 83 -0.18 0.21 -12.50
N TYR A 84 1.12 0.52 -12.41
CA TYR A 84 2.13 -0.16 -13.21
C TYR A 84 2.51 -1.50 -12.60
N ILE A 85 2.61 -2.51 -13.46
CA ILE A 85 3.12 -3.84 -13.14
C ILE A 85 4.34 -4.14 -14.01
N ASN A 86 5.44 -4.56 -13.40
CA ASN A 86 6.67 -4.86 -14.11
C ASN A 86 6.71 -6.33 -14.51
N LEU A 87 6.42 -6.59 -15.79
CA LEU A 87 6.33 -7.92 -16.36
C LEU A 87 7.64 -8.34 -17.06
N TYR A 88 8.76 -7.66 -16.80
CA TYR A 88 10.06 -8.00 -17.41
C TYR A 88 10.47 -9.44 -17.08
N ASN A 89 10.42 -9.80 -15.79
CA ASN A 89 10.76 -11.12 -15.27
C ASN A 89 9.62 -11.67 -14.40
N MET A 90 8.87 -12.64 -14.93
CA MET A 90 7.71 -13.21 -14.20
C MET A 90 8.09 -14.00 -12.95
N ALA A 91 9.36 -14.41 -12.79
CA ALA A 91 9.84 -15.02 -11.55
C ALA A 91 9.88 -14.05 -10.36
N ASP A 92 9.82 -12.74 -10.62
CA ASP A 92 9.76 -11.70 -9.59
C ASP A 92 8.30 -11.31 -9.27
N GLN A 93 7.31 -11.91 -9.94
CA GLN A 93 5.90 -11.53 -9.87
C GLN A 93 5.05 -12.66 -9.26
N ALA A 94 5.20 -12.83 -7.94
CA ALA A 94 4.47 -13.84 -7.18
C ALA A 94 2.95 -13.56 -7.18
N THR A 95 2.18 -14.52 -7.69
CA THR A 95 0.72 -14.40 -7.83
C THR A 95 -0.02 -14.31 -6.50
N TYR A 96 0.58 -14.80 -5.40
CA TYR A 96 0.01 -14.71 -4.06
C TYR A 96 0.11 -13.29 -3.47
N GLN A 97 0.92 -12.39 -4.04
CA GLN A 97 1.02 -10.99 -3.60
C GLN A 97 0.12 -10.03 -4.39
N MET A 98 -0.51 -10.50 -5.46
CA MET A 98 -1.22 -9.63 -6.41
C MET A 98 -2.35 -8.82 -5.79
N GLU A 99 -3.14 -9.43 -4.89
CA GLU A 99 -4.23 -8.72 -4.22
C GLU A 99 -3.69 -7.56 -3.38
N ALA A 100 -2.75 -7.85 -2.48
CA ALA A 100 -2.16 -6.82 -1.62
C ALA A 100 -1.49 -5.72 -2.43
N LEU A 101 -0.76 -6.07 -3.50
CA LEU A 101 -0.11 -5.08 -4.36
C LEU A 101 -1.10 -4.21 -5.14
N ALA A 102 -2.18 -4.80 -5.67
CA ALA A 102 -3.23 -4.05 -6.36
C ALA A 102 -3.98 -3.12 -5.41
N TYR A 103 -4.21 -3.55 -4.16
CA TYR A 103 -4.84 -2.70 -3.16
C TYR A 103 -3.90 -1.58 -2.69
N HIS A 104 -2.60 -1.84 -2.57
CA HIS A 104 -1.57 -0.85 -2.22
C HIS A 104 -1.45 0.26 -3.27
N GLU A 105 -1.22 -0.12 -4.53
CA GLU A 105 -0.97 0.83 -5.62
C GLU A 105 -2.26 1.43 -6.19
N GLY A 106 -3.36 0.69 -6.11
CA GLY A 106 -4.62 1.04 -6.73
C GLY A 106 -5.70 1.33 -5.71
N ILE A 107 -6.72 0.48 -5.69
CA ILE A 107 -7.95 0.66 -4.93
C ILE A 107 -7.92 -0.31 -3.73
N PRO A 108 -7.93 0.15 -2.46
CA PRO A 108 -8.18 1.52 -2.01
C PRO A 108 -6.95 2.35 -1.63
N GLY A 109 -5.74 1.94 -2.01
CA GLY A 109 -4.47 2.58 -1.64
C GLY A 109 -4.15 3.86 -2.40
N HIS A 110 -2.98 3.92 -3.04
CA HIS A 110 -2.42 5.14 -3.62
C HIS A 110 -3.35 5.83 -4.59
N HIS A 111 -3.99 5.10 -5.50
CA HIS A 111 -4.89 5.72 -6.47
C HIS A 111 -6.01 6.52 -5.79
N MET A 112 -6.75 5.89 -4.86
CA MET A 112 -7.82 6.58 -4.18
C MET A 112 -7.29 7.76 -3.36
N GLN A 113 -6.22 7.56 -2.60
CA GLN A 113 -5.68 8.60 -1.72
C GLN A 113 -5.18 9.83 -2.48
N ILE A 114 -4.44 9.63 -3.57
CA ILE A 114 -3.85 10.72 -4.32
C ILE A 114 -4.89 11.38 -5.23
N ALA A 115 -5.73 10.61 -5.92
CA ALA A 115 -6.75 11.19 -6.80
C ALA A 115 -7.78 12.00 -6.00
N ILE A 116 -8.24 11.51 -4.84
CA ILE A 116 -9.11 12.30 -3.96
C ILE A 116 -8.43 13.61 -3.57
N ALA A 117 -7.15 13.56 -3.16
CA ALA A 117 -6.41 14.75 -2.76
C ALA A 117 -6.28 15.79 -3.91
N GLN A 118 -6.03 15.34 -5.14
CA GLN A 118 -5.94 16.20 -6.33
C GLN A 118 -7.27 16.87 -6.70
N GLU A 119 -8.39 16.23 -6.37
CA GLU A 119 -9.74 16.71 -6.65
C GLU A 119 -10.31 17.66 -5.59
N LEU A 120 -9.61 17.84 -4.45
CA LEU A 120 -10.05 18.74 -3.38
C LEU A 120 -9.99 20.21 -3.81
N THR A 121 -11.11 20.90 -3.68
CA THR A 121 -11.22 22.35 -3.95
C THR A 121 -11.18 23.20 -2.68
N THR A 122 -11.23 22.57 -1.51
CA THR A 122 -11.36 23.22 -0.19
C THR A 122 -10.04 23.39 0.54
N VAL A 123 -8.94 22.88 -0.01
CA VAL A 123 -7.58 22.96 0.57
C VAL A 123 -6.62 23.70 -0.36
N PRO A 124 -5.57 24.35 0.16
CA PRO A 124 -4.52 24.95 -0.67
C PRO A 124 -3.86 23.94 -1.62
N LYS A 125 -3.50 24.38 -2.84
CA LYS A 125 -2.90 23.52 -3.88
C LYS A 125 -1.63 22.76 -3.45
N PHE A 126 -0.87 23.28 -2.49
CA PHE A 126 0.31 22.57 -1.99
C PHE A 126 -0.06 21.33 -1.17
N ARG A 127 -1.27 21.25 -0.59
CA ARG A 127 -1.78 20.06 0.12
C ARG A 127 -2.34 18.99 -0.83
N THR A 128 -2.74 19.40 -2.04
CA THR A 128 -3.20 18.46 -3.08
C THR A 128 -2.04 17.76 -3.79
N HIS A 129 -0.81 18.27 -3.63
CA HIS A 129 0.44 17.71 -4.20
C HIS A 129 1.54 17.48 -3.17
N GLY A 130 1.27 17.79 -1.90
CA GLY A 130 2.24 17.70 -0.83
C GLY A 130 2.49 16.25 -0.43
N GLY A 131 3.72 15.94 -0.05
CA GLY A 131 4.12 14.60 0.37
C GLY A 131 4.40 14.52 1.86
N ASN A 132 3.72 13.62 2.56
CA ASN A 132 4.20 13.09 3.84
C ASN A 132 4.31 11.57 3.71
N THR A 133 5.54 11.04 3.71
CA THR A 133 5.80 9.61 3.49
C THR A 133 5.03 8.73 4.47
N ALA A 134 4.96 9.10 5.76
CA ALA A 134 4.24 8.30 6.74
C ALA A 134 2.73 8.28 6.46
N TYR A 135 2.14 9.40 6.06
CA TYR A 135 0.73 9.44 5.67
C TYR A 135 0.47 8.62 4.41
N ILE A 136 1.23 8.87 3.33
CA ILE A 136 0.97 8.28 2.00
C ILE A 136 1.23 6.77 2.03
N GLU A 137 2.40 6.37 2.50
CA GLU A 137 2.80 4.96 2.54
C GLU A 137 2.09 4.20 3.66
N GLY A 138 1.78 4.89 4.76
CA GLY A 138 0.99 4.34 5.85
C GLY A 138 -0.45 4.07 5.42
N TRP A 139 -1.05 4.95 4.63
CA TRP A 139 -2.36 4.73 4.03
C TRP A 139 -2.35 3.53 3.09
N ALA A 140 -1.40 3.49 2.15
CA ALA A 140 -1.32 2.38 1.21
C ALA A 140 -1.13 1.03 1.92
N LEU A 141 -0.24 0.96 2.92
CA LEU A 141 -0.05 -0.24 3.72
C LEU A 141 -1.28 -0.59 4.59
N TYR A 142 -1.96 0.41 5.16
CA TYR A 142 -3.25 0.21 5.85
C TYR A 142 -4.31 -0.37 4.90
N SER A 143 -4.37 0.15 3.68
CA SER A 143 -5.33 -0.24 2.66
C SER A 143 -5.17 -1.70 2.21
N GLU A 144 -3.97 -2.28 2.31
CA GLU A 144 -3.75 -3.72 2.08
C GLU A 144 -4.56 -4.58 3.06
N ARG A 145 -4.77 -4.11 4.29
CA ARG A 145 -5.49 -4.85 5.34
C ARG A 145 -7.00 -4.80 5.17
N VAL A 146 -7.55 -3.66 4.77
CA VAL A 146 -9.00 -3.40 4.83
C VAL A 146 -9.83 -4.41 4.02
N PRO A 147 -9.46 -4.81 2.78
CA PRO A 147 -10.26 -5.75 1.99
C PRO A 147 -10.50 -7.11 2.67
N LYS A 148 -9.58 -7.55 3.55
CA LYS A 148 -9.77 -8.78 4.33
C LYS A 148 -11.03 -8.74 5.19
N GLU A 149 -11.37 -7.57 5.71
CA GLU A 149 -12.50 -7.36 6.63
C GLU A 149 -13.87 -7.51 5.93
N ILE A 150 -13.89 -7.45 4.60
CA ILE A 150 -15.10 -7.60 3.78
C ILE A 150 -15.07 -8.85 2.88
N GLY A 151 -14.16 -9.79 3.15
CA GLY A 151 -14.15 -11.12 2.53
C GLY A 151 -13.18 -11.32 1.36
N PHE A 152 -12.36 -10.33 1.01
CA PHE A 152 -11.23 -10.55 0.08
C PHE A 152 -10.11 -11.35 0.74
N TYR A 153 -9.11 -11.74 -0.05
CA TYR A 153 -8.08 -12.70 0.35
C TYR A 153 -8.69 -14.04 0.79
N SER A 154 -9.57 -14.58 -0.04
CA SER A 154 -10.28 -15.84 0.21
C SER A 154 -9.36 -17.05 0.11
N ASP A 155 -8.34 -16.97 -0.74
CA ASP A 155 -7.24 -17.93 -0.81
C ASP A 155 -6.25 -17.70 0.35
N PRO A 156 -5.96 -18.69 1.22
CA PRO A 156 -4.96 -18.55 2.27
C PRO A 156 -3.59 -18.05 1.80
N TYR A 157 -3.16 -18.39 0.58
CA TYR A 157 -1.89 -17.89 0.04
C TYR A 157 -1.95 -16.41 -0.28
N SER A 158 -3.08 -15.90 -0.74
CA SER A 158 -3.27 -14.46 -0.94
C SER A 158 -3.21 -13.67 0.37
N ASP A 159 -3.80 -14.20 1.45
CA ASP A 159 -3.72 -13.59 2.78
C ASP A 159 -2.31 -13.67 3.36
N PHE A 160 -1.60 -14.78 3.09
CA PHE A 160 -0.17 -14.84 3.34
C PHE A 160 0.60 -13.79 2.55
N GLY A 161 0.25 -13.52 1.29
CA GLY A 161 0.88 -12.46 0.49
C GLY A 161 0.76 -11.08 1.12
N ARG A 162 -0.44 -10.75 1.62
CA ARG A 162 -0.68 -9.55 2.43
C ARG A 162 0.21 -9.51 3.68
N LEU A 163 0.25 -10.60 4.45
CA LEU A 163 1.07 -10.68 5.66
C LEU A 163 2.57 -10.61 5.35
N ALA A 164 3.01 -11.22 4.24
CA ALA A 164 4.39 -11.18 3.77
C ALA A 164 4.79 -9.75 3.39
N MET A 165 3.92 -9.03 2.68
CA MET A 165 4.15 -7.63 2.34
C MET A 165 4.19 -6.74 3.59
N GLU A 166 3.30 -6.97 4.56
CA GLU A 166 3.30 -6.25 5.84
C GLU A 166 4.56 -6.55 6.67
N LEU A 167 4.98 -7.82 6.75
CA LEU A 167 6.21 -8.27 7.41
C LEU A 167 7.45 -7.61 6.80
N PHE A 168 7.49 -7.50 5.47
CA PHE A 168 8.57 -6.79 4.77
C PHE A 168 8.66 -5.32 5.22
N ARG A 169 7.52 -4.62 5.34
CA ARG A 169 7.49 -3.23 5.86
C ARG A 169 7.79 -3.15 7.36
N ALA A 170 7.50 -4.18 8.15
CA ALA A 170 7.93 -4.25 9.54
C ALA A 170 9.45 -4.42 9.65
N ALA A 171 10.04 -5.31 8.84
CA ALA A 171 11.46 -5.54 8.78
C ALA A 171 12.22 -4.27 8.36
N ARG A 172 11.64 -3.41 7.51
CA ARG A 172 12.18 -2.08 7.16
C ARG A 172 12.51 -1.22 8.39
N LEU A 173 11.68 -1.26 9.43
CA LEU A 173 11.95 -0.54 10.68
C LEU A 173 13.25 -1.02 11.34
N VAL A 174 13.47 -2.33 11.33
CA VAL A 174 14.62 -2.96 11.96
C VAL A 174 15.89 -2.70 11.16
N VAL A 175 15.87 -2.89 9.83
CA VAL A 175 17.08 -2.69 9.02
C VAL A 175 17.47 -1.22 8.88
N ASP A 176 16.52 -0.30 8.73
CA ASP A 176 16.83 1.14 8.63
C ASP A 176 17.46 1.66 9.94
N THR A 177 16.83 1.38 11.08
CA THR A 177 17.41 1.75 12.39
C THR A 177 18.66 0.94 12.72
N GLY A 178 18.74 -0.30 12.23
CA GLY A 178 19.91 -1.15 12.28
C GLY A 178 21.12 -0.46 11.64
N ILE A 179 20.99 -0.05 10.39
CA ILE A 179 22.04 0.65 9.63
C ILE A 179 22.36 2.00 10.28
N HIS A 180 21.35 2.86 10.44
CA HIS A 180 21.58 4.30 10.70
C HIS A 180 21.74 4.65 12.18
N ARG A 181 21.30 3.79 13.11
CA ARG A 181 21.43 4.02 14.56
C ARG A 181 22.24 2.95 15.26
N LYS A 182 22.08 1.68 14.87
CA LYS A 182 22.81 0.55 15.49
C LYS A 182 24.11 0.21 14.76
N LYS A 183 24.44 0.94 13.68
CA LYS A 183 25.68 0.78 12.89
C LYS A 183 25.84 -0.63 12.29
N TRP A 184 24.74 -1.27 11.92
CA TRP A 184 24.80 -2.52 11.17
C TRP A 184 25.53 -2.32 9.85
N THR A 185 26.36 -3.28 9.48
CA THR A 185 26.94 -3.34 8.13
C THR A 185 25.86 -3.68 7.12
N ARG A 186 26.13 -3.41 5.84
CA ARG A 186 25.27 -3.84 4.72
C ARG A 186 24.95 -5.34 4.78
N GLU A 187 25.94 -6.16 5.13
CA GLU A 187 25.78 -7.62 5.23
C GLU A 187 24.90 -8.03 6.41
N GLN A 188 25.06 -7.39 7.58
CA GLN A 188 24.18 -7.65 8.73
C GLN A 188 22.71 -7.32 8.41
N ALA A 189 22.46 -6.19 7.74
CA ALA A 189 21.12 -5.81 7.31
C ALA A 189 20.54 -6.78 6.28
N LEU A 190 21.35 -7.21 5.30
CA LEU A 190 20.94 -8.19 4.28
C LEU A 190 20.60 -9.55 4.89
N ASN A 191 21.45 -10.06 5.80
CA ASN A 191 21.23 -11.33 6.49
C ASN A 191 19.92 -11.30 7.28
N TYR A 192 19.68 -10.23 8.04
CA TYR A 192 18.42 -10.06 8.77
C TYR A 192 17.21 -10.11 7.83
N PHE A 193 17.26 -9.38 6.71
CA PHE A 193 16.15 -9.35 5.75
C PHE A 193 15.89 -10.71 5.10
N ASN A 194 16.95 -11.42 4.70
CA ASN A 194 16.87 -12.76 4.11
C ASN A 194 16.32 -13.81 5.08
N GLU A 195 16.63 -13.67 6.37
CA GLU A 195 16.14 -14.59 7.40
C GLU A 195 14.67 -14.33 7.78
N ASN A 196 14.25 -13.06 7.75
CA ASN A 196 12.97 -12.64 8.32
C ASN A 196 11.88 -12.32 7.29
N THR A 197 12.17 -12.41 5.99
CA THR A 197 11.18 -12.15 4.93
C THR A 197 11.15 -13.27 3.89
N PRO A 198 10.01 -13.50 3.22
CA PRO A 198 9.91 -14.45 2.12
C PRO A 198 10.32 -13.84 0.77
N ASN A 199 11.00 -12.69 0.74
CA ASN A 199 11.40 -12.04 -0.50
C ASN A 199 12.66 -12.69 -1.09
N PRO A 200 12.84 -12.66 -2.43
CA PRO A 200 14.09 -13.07 -3.06
C PRO A 200 15.28 -12.23 -2.59
N GLU A 201 16.45 -12.86 -2.48
CA GLU A 201 17.68 -12.18 -2.03
C GLU A 201 18.05 -10.97 -2.91
N GLY A 202 17.79 -11.07 -4.22
CA GLY A 202 18.03 -9.97 -5.17
C GLY A 202 17.22 -8.72 -4.85
N ASP A 203 15.96 -8.88 -4.43
CA ASP A 203 15.09 -7.77 -4.02
C ASP A 203 15.57 -7.20 -2.69
N ASN A 204 15.88 -8.07 -1.73
CA ASN A 204 16.41 -7.66 -0.44
C ASN A 204 17.69 -6.84 -0.59
N LYS A 205 18.61 -7.26 -1.46
CA LYS A 205 19.84 -6.53 -1.78
C LYS A 205 19.56 -5.11 -2.28
N LYS A 206 18.69 -4.96 -3.28
CA LYS A 206 18.33 -3.65 -3.86
C LYS A 206 17.74 -2.72 -2.80
N GLU A 207 16.91 -3.27 -1.93
CA GLU A 207 16.22 -2.52 -0.89
C GLU A 207 17.17 -2.09 0.24
N ILE A 208 18.09 -2.95 0.69
CA ILE A 208 19.14 -2.54 1.65
C ILE A 208 20.02 -1.41 1.07
N GLU A 209 20.42 -1.51 -0.21
CA GLU A 209 21.21 -0.47 -0.87
C GLU A 209 20.45 0.86 -0.96
N ARG A 210 19.14 0.82 -1.23
CA ARG A 210 18.25 1.99 -1.16
C ARG A 210 18.21 2.59 0.24
N TYR A 211 18.09 1.79 1.29
CA TYR A 211 17.96 2.30 2.67
C TYR A 211 19.23 3.01 3.14
N ILE A 212 20.40 2.59 2.65
CA ILE A 212 21.68 3.25 2.94
C ILE A 212 21.70 4.70 2.42
N VAL A 213 21.16 4.95 1.21
CA VAL A 213 21.19 6.28 0.58
C VAL A 213 19.95 7.14 0.89
N TRP A 214 18.91 6.55 1.47
CA TRP A 214 17.68 7.25 1.82
C TRP A 214 17.22 6.94 3.26
N PRO A 215 17.95 7.45 4.27
CA PRO A 215 17.67 7.13 5.67
C PRO A 215 16.25 7.52 6.08
N SER A 216 15.63 6.68 6.91
CA SER A 216 14.30 6.86 7.51
C SER A 216 13.11 6.77 6.56
N GLN A 217 13.26 6.89 5.24
CA GLN A 217 12.13 6.81 4.31
C GLN A 217 11.37 5.49 4.44
N ALA A 218 12.11 4.38 4.55
CA ALA A 218 11.57 3.03 4.66
C ALA A 218 10.75 2.81 5.95
N THR A 219 10.95 3.65 6.97
CA THR A 219 10.22 3.56 8.24
C THR A 219 8.82 4.16 8.18
N GLY A 220 8.58 5.08 7.23
CA GLY A 220 7.31 5.79 7.10
C GLY A 220 6.12 4.86 6.89
N TYR A 221 6.30 3.80 6.10
CA TYR A 221 5.27 2.80 5.79
C TYR A 221 4.61 2.24 7.07
N LYS A 222 5.39 1.58 7.93
CA LYS A 222 4.83 0.87 9.08
C LYS A 222 4.50 1.82 10.24
N ILE A 223 5.26 2.90 10.44
CA ILE A 223 4.91 3.94 11.42
C ILE A 223 3.56 4.58 11.07
N GLY A 224 3.37 4.93 9.80
CA GLY A 224 2.13 5.50 9.29
C GLY A 224 0.94 4.56 9.47
N MET A 225 1.07 3.32 9.00
CA MET A 225 0.02 2.30 9.16
C MET A 225 -0.33 2.08 10.65
N ASN A 226 0.67 1.94 11.51
CA ASN A 226 0.46 1.72 12.93
C ASN A 226 -0.33 2.88 13.56
N LYS A 227 0.01 4.13 13.21
CA LYS A 227 -0.73 5.29 13.73
C LYS A 227 -2.16 5.34 13.19
N ILE A 228 -2.40 5.03 11.91
CA ILE A 228 -3.77 4.95 11.37
C ILE A 228 -4.59 3.87 12.10
N LEU A 229 -4.01 2.70 12.36
CA LEU A 229 -4.66 1.62 13.10
C LEU A 229 -4.94 2.00 14.55
N GLU A 230 -3.99 2.66 15.23
CA GLU A 230 -4.17 3.19 16.58
C GLU A 230 -5.34 4.18 16.64
N LEU A 231 -5.37 5.15 15.71
CA LEU A 231 -6.46 6.13 15.63
C LEU A 231 -7.81 5.47 15.36
N ARG A 232 -7.83 4.48 14.45
CA ARG A 232 -9.05 3.71 14.14
C ARG A 232 -9.56 2.96 15.35
N GLU A 233 -8.68 2.27 16.08
CA GLU A 233 -9.03 1.47 17.24
C GLU A 233 -9.50 2.35 18.40
N ASN A 234 -8.83 3.47 18.65
CA ASN A 234 -9.26 4.46 19.63
C ASN A 234 -10.64 5.05 19.29
N ALA A 235 -10.89 5.37 18.02
CA ALA A 235 -12.19 5.86 17.57
C ALA A 235 -13.29 4.78 17.72
N LYS A 236 -13.01 3.53 17.38
CA LYS A 236 -13.94 2.39 17.61
C LYS A 236 -14.29 2.26 19.09
N ASN A 237 -13.29 2.27 19.96
CA ASN A 237 -13.48 2.09 21.40
C ASN A 237 -14.27 3.25 22.03
N LYS A 238 -14.06 4.48 21.58
CA LYS A 238 -14.80 5.66 22.06
C LYS A 238 -16.24 5.73 21.54
N LEU A 239 -16.45 5.41 20.27
CA LEU A 239 -17.76 5.57 19.61
C LEU A 239 -18.68 4.35 19.76
N GLY A 240 -18.14 3.16 20.01
CA GLY A 240 -18.91 1.92 20.08
C GLY A 240 -19.75 1.72 18.81
N ASP A 241 -21.05 1.49 18.99
CA ASP A 241 -22.01 1.30 17.88
C ASP A 241 -22.15 2.52 16.96
N LYS A 242 -21.72 3.72 17.40
CA LYS A 242 -21.70 4.93 16.57
C LYS A 242 -20.52 4.96 15.60
N PHE A 243 -19.54 4.05 15.73
CA PHE A 243 -18.39 4.00 14.83
C PHE A 243 -18.81 3.57 13.42
N ASN A 244 -18.47 4.38 12.42
CA ASN A 244 -18.65 4.05 11.02
C ASN A 244 -17.31 4.11 10.29
N ILE A 245 -16.89 2.98 9.73
CA ILE A 245 -15.61 2.87 9.01
C ILE A 245 -15.53 3.82 7.81
N ARG A 246 -16.66 4.07 7.15
CA ARG A 246 -16.72 4.93 5.96
C ARG A 246 -16.45 6.39 6.32
N GLU A 247 -16.94 6.83 7.47
CA GLU A 247 -16.68 8.16 8.00
C GLU A 247 -15.23 8.29 8.47
N PHE A 248 -14.68 7.27 9.14
CA PHE A 248 -13.27 7.27 9.53
C PHE A 248 -12.36 7.42 8.32
N HIS A 249 -12.58 6.65 7.24
CA HIS A 249 -11.82 6.80 6.01
C HIS A 249 -12.01 8.18 5.36
N ASP A 250 -13.20 8.76 5.44
CA ASP A 250 -13.46 10.10 4.91
C ASP A 250 -12.63 11.17 5.65
N VAL A 251 -12.55 11.09 6.98
CA VAL A 251 -11.69 11.98 7.80
C VAL A 251 -10.22 11.85 7.39
N VAL A 252 -9.76 10.63 7.12
CA VAL A 252 -8.36 10.38 6.73
C VAL A 252 -8.07 10.96 5.34
N LEU A 253 -8.97 10.79 4.36
CA LEU A 253 -8.69 11.03 2.94
C LEU A 253 -9.01 12.44 2.43
N THR A 254 -10.03 13.11 3.00
CA THR A 254 -10.62 14.33 2.39
C THR A 254 -9.92 15.64 2.75
N SER A 255 -8.69 15.56 3.28
CA SER A 255 -7.87 16.70 3.66
C SER A 255 -6.52 16.75 2.94
N GLY A 256 -6.27 15.82 2.02
CA GLY A 256 -4.96 15.62 1.41
C GLY A 256 -3.92 15.12 2.42
N ALA A 257 -2.68 14.98 1.98
CA ALA A 257 -1.62 14.48 2.85
C ALA A 257 -1.31 15.48 3.97
N VAL A 258 -1.30 14.97 5.21
CA VAL A 258 -0.99 15.74 6.42
C VAL A 258 0.04 14.99 7.28
N PRO A 259 0.80 15.70 8.14
CA PRO A 259 1.58 15.06 9.18
C PRO A 259 0.70 14.19 10.11
N MET A 260 1.25 13.09 10.62
CA MET A 260 0.47 12.12 11.40
C MET A 260 -0.16 12.68 12.68
N ASN A 261 0.47 13.69 13.31
CA ASN A 261 -0.10 14.39 14.47
C ASN A 261 -1.31 15.25 14.09
N ILE A 262 -1.30 15.87 12.90
CA ILE A 262 -2.45 16.62 12.40
C ILE A 262 -3.60 15.67 12.05
N LEU A 263 -3.29 14.50 11.46
CA LEU A 263 -4.29 13.46 11.23
C LEU A 263 -4.95 13.01 12.55
N GLU A 264 -4.16 12.84 13.61
CA GLU A 264 -4.65 12.52 14.94
C GLU A 264 -5.63 13.57 15.48
N ASP A 265 -5.28 14.86 15.39
CA ASP A 265 -6.16 15.96 15.80
C ASP A 265 -7.49 15.94 15.03
N MET A 266 -7.44 15.66 13.73
CA MET A 266 -8.63 15.57 12.89
C MET A 266 -9.54 14.40 13.28
N VAL A 267 -8.97 13.22 13.53
CA VAL A 267 -9.73 12.04 13.99
C VAL A 267 -10.35 12.30 15.36
N ASN A 268 -9.59 12.86 16.31
CA ASN A 268 -10.11 13.20 17.63
C ASN A 268 -11.26 14.21 17.54
N THR A 269 -11.11 15.26 16.72
CA THR A 269 -12.18 16.25 16.48
C THR A 269 -13.45 15.62 15.92
N TRP A 270 -13.32 14.67 14.98
CA TRP A 270 -14.49 13.94 14.45
C TRP A 270 -15.16 13.08 15.51
N VAL A 271 -14.38 12.36 16.32
CA VAL A 271 -14.90 11.54 17.44
C VAL A 271 -15.65 12.41 18.45
N ASP A 272 -15.07 13.54 18.86
CA ASP A 272 -15.69 14.44 19.86
C ASP A 272 -17.03 14.98 19.34
N LYS A 273 -17.09 15.43 18.09
CA LYS A 273 -18.35 15.85 17.44
C LYS A 273 -19.40 14.75 17.42
N LYS A 274 -19.00 13.49 17.18
CA LYS A 274 -19.91 12.34 17.17
C LYS A 274 -20.45 11.99 18.56
N LEU A 275 -19.71 12.29 19.62
CA LEU A 275 -20.15 12.13 21.00
C LEU A 275 -21.06 13.27 21.47
N GLU A 276 -20.84 14.49 20.97
CA GLU A 276 -21.66 15.67 21.28
C GLU A 276 -23.05 15.65 20.64
N ILE A 277 -23.21 14.96 19.50
CA ILE A 277 -24.53 14.70 18.90
C ILE A 277 -25.27 13.71 19.81
N LYS A 278 -25.98 14.29 20.79
CA LYS A 278 -27.04 13.63 21.56
C LYS A 278 -28.30 13.56 20.71
N ASP A 279 -28.97 12.41 20.78
CA ASP A 279 -30.30 12.18 20.21
C ASP A 279 -31.33 13.19 20.73
#